data_AF-A0AA42KYE8-F1
#
_entry.id   AF-A0AA42KYE8-F1
#
_cell.length_a   1.000
_cell.length_b   1.000
_cell.length_c   1.000
_cell.angle_alpha   90.00
_cell.angle_beta   90.00
_cell.angle_gamma   90.00
#
_symmetry.space_group_name_H-M   'P 1'
#
loop_
_entity.id
_entity.type
_entity.pdbx_description
1 polymer ?
#
loop_
_entity_poly.entity_id
_entity_poly.type
_entity_poly.pdbx_seq_one_letter_code
_entity_poly.pdbx_strand_id
1 'polypeptide(L)' 'MKEIRCGGCNRLLARAGQYDQLQIKCPRCGTLNHLKAESLLLAPQSAPCRQEASCPPNPSSPG' A
#
# COMPACT_ATOMS: atom_id res chain seq x y z
N MET A 1 -6.78 -12.27 14.55
CA MET A 1 -7.54 -11.07 14.10
C MET A 1 -6.73 -9.83 14.43
N LYS A 2 -6.72 -8.82 13.55
CA LYS A 2 -5.98 -7.58 13.72
C LYS A 2 -6.85 -6.52 14.38
N GLU A 3 -6.26 -5.72 15.27
CA GLU A 3 -6.92 -4.56 15.85
C GLU A 3 -6.87 -3.39 14.87
N ILE A 4 -8.03 -2.82 14.61
CA ILE A 4 -8.18 -1.62 13.81
C ILE A 4 -8.41 -0.45 14.75
N ARG A 5 -7.46 0.50 14.76
CA ARG A 5 -7.48 1.67 15.63
C ARG A 5 -7.73 2.93 14.83
N CYS A 6 -8.39 3.88 15.46
CA CYS A 6 -8.63 5.18 14.85
C CYS A 6 -7.32 5.97 14.71
N GLY A 7 -7.01 6.44 13.50
CA GLY A 7 -5.82 7.26 13.24
C GLY A 7 -5.82 8.63 13.94
N GLY A 8 -7.00 9.13 14.33
CA GLY A 8 -7.12 10.43 15.02
C GLY A 8 -7.01 10.36 16.54
N CYS A 9 -7.53 9.29 17.17
CA CYS A 9 -7.64 9.24 18.64
C CYS A 9 -7.23 7.90 19.27
N ASN A 10 -6.68 6.98 18.47
CA ASN A 10 -6.20 5.65 18.87
C ASN A 10 -7.24 4.72 19.53
N ARG A 11 -8.52 5.11 19.55
CA ARG A 11 -9.63 4.26 20.00
C ARG A 11 -9.71 3.01 19.12
N LEU A 12 -9.87 1.85 19.74
CA LEU A 12 -10.22 0.61 19.04
C LEU A 12 -11.57 0.80 18.32
N LEU A 13 -11.59 0.52 17.02
CA LEU A 13 -12.78 0.61 16.17
C LEU A 13 -13.36 -0.77 15.88
N ALA A 14 -12.49 -1.74 15.55
CA ALA A 14 -12.89 -3.09 15.22
C ALA A 14 -11.75 -4.09 15.45
N ARG A 15 -12.11 -5.37 15.48
CA ARG A 15 -11.20 -6.50 15.45
C ARG A 15 -11.61 -7.35 14.25
N ALA A 16 -10.75 -7.41 13.23
CA ALA A 16 -11.08 -8.03 11.96
C ALA A 16 -10.13 -9.18 11.63
N GLY A 17 -10.66 -10.24 11.00
CA GLY A 17 -9.85 -11.33 10.46
C GLY A 17 -9.19 -10.90 9.15
N GLN A 18 -9.91 -11.09 8.05
CA GLN A 18 -9.52 -10.69 6.70
C GLN A 18 -10.49 -9.60 6.23
N TYR A 19 -9.97 -8.60 5.52
CA TYR A 19 -10.77 -7.54 4.90
C TYR A 19 -10.01 -6.98 3.71
N ASP A 20 -10.69 -6.71 2.59
CA ASP A 20 -10.08 -6.04 1.43
C ASP A 20 -10.03 -4.51 1.64
N GLN A 21 -11.13 -3.95 2.12
CA GLN A 21 -11.29 -2.53 2.39
C GLN A 21 -12.30 -2.31 3.52
N LEU A 22 -12.05 -1.32 4.36
CA LEU A 22 -12.97 -0.88 5.41
C LEU A 22 -13.01 0.65 5.46
N GLN A 23 -14.22 1.23 5.43
CA GLN A 23 -14.47 2.61 5.82
C GLN A 23 -15.33 2.65 7.08
N ILE A 24 -14.84 3.34 8.11
CA ILE A 24 -15.55 3.46 9.38
C ILE A 24 -15.30 4.83 10.02
N LYS A 25 -16.39 5.49 10.43
CA LYS A 25 -16.31 6.73 11.19
C LYS A 25 -16.05 6.42 12.66
N CYS A 26 -15.09 7.11 13.27
CA CYS A 26 -14.84 6.98 14.69
C CYS A 26 -15.96 7.66 15.49
N PRO A 27 -16.71 6.95 16.35
CA PRO A 27 -17.79 7.55 17.13
C PRO A 27 -17.29 8.54 18.19
N ARG A 28 -16.00 8.46 18.56
CA ARG A 28 -15.39 9.37 19.55
C ARG A 28 -15.00 10.72 18.98
N CYS A 29 -14.25 10.73 17.87
CA CYS A 29 -13.61 11.94 17.34
C CYS A 29 -14.10 12.33 15.94
N GLY A 30 -14.98 11.53 15.32
CA GLY A 30 -15.55 11.82 14.01
C GLY A 30 -14.63 11.52 12.82
N THR A 31 -13.35 11.16 13.02
CA THR A 31 -12.43 10.80 11.94
C THR A 31 -12.98 9.65 11.10
N LEU A 32 -13.05 9.83 9.78
CA LEU A 32 -13.35 8.77 8.83
C LEU A 32 -12.06 7.99 8.56
N ASN A 33 -12.03 6.73 8.96
CA ASN A 33 -10.87 5.86 8.77
C ASN A 33 -11.10 5.02 7.51
N HIS A 34 -10.20 5.11 6.55
CA HIS A 34 -10.20 4.30 5.32
C HIS A 34 -9.00 3.38 5.32
N LEU A 35 -9.25 2.08 5.37
CA LEU A 35 -8.24 1.04 5.54
C LEU A 35 -8.32 0.06 4.37
N LYS A 36 -7.17 -0.47 3.96
CA LYS A 36 -7.04 -1.51 2.92
C LYS A 36 -6.28 -2.70 3.51
N ALA A 37 -6.52 -3.88 2.98
CA ALA A 37 -5.80 -5.09 3.39
C ALA A 37 -4.29 -4.90 3.20
N GLU A 38 -3.50 -5.38 4.15
CA GLU A 38 -2.06 -5.58 3.93
C GLU A 38 -1.79 -6.56 2.78
N SER A 39 -2.70 -7.53 2.56
CA SER A 39 -2.61 -8.47 1.43
C SER A 39 -2.63 -7.78 0.07
N LEU A 40 -3.23 -6.59 -0.05
CA LEU A 40 -3.24 -5.80 -1.29
C LEU A 40 -1.98 -4.91 -1.44
N LEU A 41 -1.19 -4.77 -0.38
CA LEU A 41 0.07 -4.00 -0.40
C LEU A 41 1.26 -4.84 -0.86
N LEU A 42 1.14 -6.17 -0.78
CA LEU A 42 2.04 -7.10 -1.45
C LEU A 42 1.71 -7.11 -2.95
N ALA A 43 2.25 -6.13 -3.68
CA ALA A 43 2.49 -6.32 -5.10
C ALA A 43 3.21 -7.67 -5.30
N PRO A 44 2.89 -8.44 -6.35
CA PRO A 44 3.61 -9.68 -6.59
C PRO A 44 5.11 -9.36 -6.66
N GLN A 45 5.88 -10.06 -5.83
CA GLN A 45 7.34 -9.92 -5.68
C GLN A 45 8.10 -10.42 -6.94
N SER A 46 7.38 -10.54 -8.07
CA SER A 46 7.83 -11.07 -9.34
C SER A 46 7.60 -10.04 -10.43
N ALA A 47 8.19 -8.86 -10.27
CA ALA A 47 8.72 -8.12 -11.40
C ALA A 47 10.24 -8.04 -11.17
N PRO A 48 11.06 -8.95 -11.77
CA PRO A 48 12.48 -8.73 -11.79
C PRO A 48 12.75 -7.34 -12.37
N CYS A 49 13.70 -6.65 -11.75
CA CYS A 49 14.23 -5.35 -12.14
C CYS A 49 14.17 -5.22 -13.66
N ARG A 50 13.34 -4.29 -14.17
CA ARG A 50 13.52 -3.83 -15.55
C ARG A 50 14.86 -3.11 -15.52
N GLN A 51 15.94 -3.86 -15.77
CA GLN A 51 17.16 -3.28 -16.28
C GLN A 51 16.70 -2.49 -17.50
N GLU A 52 16.79 -1.17 -17.36
CA GLU A 52 16.78 -0.26 -18.49
C GLU A 52 17.72 -0.91 -19.50
N ALA A 53 17.17 -1.36 -20.63
CA ALA A 53 17.99 -1.92 -21.69
C ALA A 53 18.91 -0.78 -22.10
N SER A 54 20.16 -0.84 -21.63
CA SER A 54 21.22 0.04 -22.07
C SER A 54 21.17 0.02 -23.58
N CYS A 55 20.72 1.11 -24.19
CA CYS A 55 20.87 1.29 -25.62
C CYS A 55 22.36 1.07 -25.92
N PRO A 56 22.73 0.19 -26.87
CA PRO A 56 24.13 0.08 -27.25
C PRO A 56 24.61 1.46 -27.73
N PRO A 57 25.81 1.92 -27.33
CA PRO A 57 26.34 3.17 -27.85
C PRO A 57 26.49 3.03 -29.38
N ASN A 58 25.90 3.98 -30.10
CA ASN A 58 26.00 4.07 -31.55
C ASN A 58 27.49 4.31 -31.93
N PRO A 59 28.12 3.45 -32.75
CA PRO A 59 29.54 3.58 -33.11
C PRO A 59 29.84 4.73 -34.11
N SER A 60 28.91 5.65 -34.33
CA SER A 60 29.01 6.68 -35.37
C SER A 60 29.39 8.06 -34.82
N SER A 61 30.47 8.15 -34.04
CA SER A 61 31.12 9.44 -33.75
C SER A 61 32.50 9.46 -34.42
N PRO A 62 32.67 10.13 -35.58
CA PRO A 62 34.00 10.45 -36.08
C PRO A 62 34.57 11.59 -35.21
N GLY A 63 35.86 11.46 -34.88
CA GLY A 63 36.64 12.50 -34.19
C GLY A 63 36.95 13.70 -35.07
#